data_AF-A0A2E6L108-F1
#
_entry.id   AF-A0A2E6L108-F1
#
_cell.length_a   1.000
_cell.length_b   1.000
_cell.length_c   1.000
_cell.angle_alpha   90.00
_cell.angle_beta   90.00
_cell.angle_gamma   90.00
#
_symmetry.space_group_name_H-M   'P 1'
#
loop_
_entity.id
_entity.type
_entity.pdbx_description
1 polymer ?
#
loop_
_entity_poly.entity_id
_entity_poly.type
_entity_poly.pdbx_seq_one_letter_code
_entity_poly.pdbx_strand_id
1 'polypeptide(L)'
;MNQGRFLSLFGLSAFLLQVNVIGHPLKVYILAGQSNMQGSAHKKTFAAIGDDPKTAPLLEEILDADGEPVEAHNGWVVCRTNRGGEQVTLDGKVKVGYGFDDERIGPEYGFGLYMDRSLEEPVLIIKAAWGGKSLAIDFRPPGAGPYLPSEVEKEKGRVPTQEATGYYYRQMIAFIKETLKDGASIRKVVPEYQESDGYELSGFVWFQGWNDMCNRHHISQYTDNMIHFIVDVRRDLESPKLPFIVGVLGVYGTDPESRRFDKGLPVTTFRKTQFEAVKNYDSKVEAKYRGNVISVDSGPFYELGLSDIYWKRRMTGEWKRRLERGEMIREDYQKECAKYHFGDGEMTAEEQATWDRCSSNAEYHYLGSGKTFVRFGKALAEAMLEVQKN
;
A
#
# COMPACT_ATOMS: atom_id res chain seq x y z
N MET A 1 -26.18 16.98 87.43
CA MET A 1 -26.66 17.67 86.22
C MET A 1 -25.46 18.09 85.39
N ASN A 2 -25.18 17.36 84.30
CA ASN A 2 -24.55 17.87 83.07
C ASN A 2 -24.34 16.66 82.15
N GLN A 3 -25.29 16.45 81.23
CA GLN A 3 -25.13 15.54 80.10
C GLN A 3 -24.64 16.36 78.89
N GLY A 4 -23.44 16.03 78.39
CA GLY A 4 -22.95 16.52 77.12
C GLY A 4 -23.57 15.71 75.98
N ARG A 5 -24.22 16.41 75.04
CA ARG A 5 -24.70 15.87 73.77
C ARG A 5 -23.55 15.79 72.78
N PHE A 6 -23.21 14.60 72.31
CA PHE A 6 -22.45 14.41 71.08
C PHE A 6 -23.43 14.45 69.90
N LEU A 7 -23.28 15.45 69.01
CA LEU A 7 -23.90 15.45 67.68
C LEU A 7 -23.00 14.66 66.72
N SER A 8 -23.50 13.55 66.21
CA SER A 8 -22.89 12.81 65.10
C SER A 8 -23.38 13.43 63.79
N LEU A 9 -22.50 14.13 63.07
CA LEU A 9 -22.72 14.52 61.68
C LEU A 9 -22.51 13.28 60.79
N PHE A 10 -23.59 12.76 60.18
CA PHE A 10 -23.49 11.82 59.07
C PHE A 10 -23.19 12.61 57.80
N GLY A 11 -21.96 12.52 57.29
CA GLY A 11 -21.60 13.00 55.97
C GLY A 11 -22.18 12.08 54.90
N LEU A 12 -23.10 12.59 54.08
CA LEU A 12 -23.53 11.94 52.84
C LEU A 12 -22.42 12.14 51.80
N SER A 13 -21.55 11.15 51.64
CA SER A 13 -20.64 11.09 50.49
C SER A 13 -21.45 10.70 49.25
N ALA A 14 -21.72 11.70 48.39
CA ALA A 14 -22.26 11.45 47.06
C ALA A 14 -21.18 10.75 46.22
N PHE A 15 -21.35 9.45 46.00
CA PHE A 15 -20.61 8.72 44.96
C PHE A 15 -21.09 9.24 43.60
N LEU A 16 -20.32 10.14 42.98
CA LEU A 16 -20.43 10.41 41.56
C LEU A 16 -20.00 9.14 40.82
N LEU A 17 -20.96 8.39 40.30
CA LEU A 17 -20.73 7.39 39.28
C LEU A 17 -20.13 8.13 38.06
N GLN A 18 -18.80 8.07 37.92
CA GLN A 18 -18.17 8.33 36.64
C GLN A 18 -18.62 7.23 35.70
N VAL A 19 -19.65 7.54 34.90
CA VAL A 19 -19.93 6.79 33.69
C VAL A 19 -18.70 7.00 32.80
N ASN A 20 -17.80 6.03 32.77
CA ASN A 20 -16.83 5.94 31.69
C ASN A 20 -17.65 5.72 30.42
N VAL A 21 -17.94 6.81 29.71
CA VAL A 21 -18.33 6.70 28.31
C VAL A 21 -17.12 6.06 27.65
N ILE A 22 -17.27 4.79 27.26
CA ILE A 22 -16.29 4.11 26.41
C ILE A 22 -16.41 4.83 25.06
N GLY A 23 -15.63 5.91 24.89
CA GLY A 23 -15.50 6.54 23.60
C GLY A 23 -14.88 5.53 22.64
N HIS A 24 -15.33 5.52 21.38
CA HIS A 24 -14.71 4.72 20.32
C HIS A 24 -13.63 5.59 19.67
N PRO A 25 -12.34 5.48 20.08
CA PRO A 25 -11.30 6.35 19.54
C PRO A 25 -11.17 6.14 18.04
N LEU A 26 -10.93 7.22 17.29
CA LEU A 26 -10.66 7.13 15.85
C LEU A 26 -9.41 6.30 15.60
N LYS A 27 -9.55 5.16 14.91
CA LYS A 27 -8.44 4.28 14.53
C LYS A 27 -7.75 4.84 13.30
N VAL A 28 -6.49 5.26 13.44
CA VAL A 28 -5.71 5.89 12.37
C VAL A 28 -4.70 4.92 11.80
N TYR A 29 -4.80 4.66 10.49
CA TYR A 29 -3.85 3.82 9.75
C TYR A 29 -3.12 4.64 8.69
N ILE A 30 -1.82 4.44 8.57
CA ILE A 30 -1.00 5.12 7.57
C ILE A 30 -0.68 4.14 6.45
N LEU A 31 -1.00 4.49 5.20
CA LEU A 31 -0.69 3.71 4.01
C LEU A 31 0.28 4.48 3.13
N ALA A 32 1.53 4.04 3.04
CA ALA A 32 2.58 4.77 2.33
C ALA A 32 3.34 3.89 1.34
N GLY A 33 3.84 4.51 0.26
CA GLY A 33 4.65 3.81 -0.73
C GLY A 33 4.73 4.48 -2.09
N GLN A 34 4.97 3.66 -3.12
CA GLN A 34 5.07 4.13 -4.50
C GLN A 34 3.78 3.91 -5.30
N SER A 35 3.88 3.79 -6.64
CA SER A 35 2.77 3.57 -7.56
C SER A 35 1.82 2.42 -7.21
N ASN A 36 2.31 1.33 -6.63
CA ASN A 36 1.44 0.21 -6.21
C ASN A 36 0.68 0.53 -4.90
N MET A 37 1.22 1.36 -4.01
CA MET A 37 0.38 1.95 -2.94
C MET A 37 -0.57 3.00 -3.52
N GLN A 38 -0.12 3.78 -4.50
CA GLN A 38 -0.94 4.82 -5.14
C GLN A 38 -2.17 4.21 -5.81
N GLY A 39 -2.03 3.15 -6.59
CA GLY A 39 -3.17 2.38 -7.09
C GLY A 39 -3.44 2.55 -8.58
N SER A 40 -3.36 1.42 -9.28
CA SER A 40 -3.47 1.33 -10.73
C SER A 40 -4.75 0.61 -11.20
N ALA A 41 -5.48 0.00 -10.27
CA ALA A 41 -6.62 -0.85 -10.56
C ALA A 41 -7.87 -0.02 -10.83
N HIS A 42 -8.40 -0.15 -12.04
CA HIS A 42 -9.60 0.55 -12.45
C HIS A 42 -10.83 -0.25 -12.03
N LYS A 43 -11.88 0.43 -11.56
CA LYS A 43 -13.15 -0.21 -11.15
C LYS A 43 -13.77 -1.14 -12.18
N LYS A 44 -13.54 -0.92 -13.49
CA LYS A 44 -14.00 -1.80 -14.57
C LYS A 44 -13.52 -3.25 -14.42
N THR A 45 -12.44 -3.47 -13.67
CA THR A 45 -11.85 -4.80 -13.45
C THR A 45 -12.45 -5.55 -12.27
N PHE A 46 -13.38 -4.96 -11.52
CA PHE A 46 -13.95 -5.58 -10.32
C PHE A 46 -14.80 -6.80 -10.63
N ALA A 47 -15.61 -6.76 -11.70
CA ALA A 47 -16.46 -7.89 -12.06
C ALA A 47 -15.68 -9.20 -12.23
N ALA A 48 -14.40 -9.13 -12.65
CA ALA A 48 -13.53 -10.30 -12.79
C ALA A 48 -13.21 -11.03 -11.46
N ILE A 49 -13.44 -10.38 -10.32
CA ILE A 49 -13.32 -11.00 -9.00
C ILE A 49 -14.35 -12.12 -8.82
N GLY A 50 -15.54 -11.95 -9.41
CA GLY A 50 -16.63 -12.93 -9.38
C GLY A 50 -16.39 -14.19 -10.20
N ASP A 51 -15.44 -14.16 -11.14
CA ASP A 51 -15.19 -15.27 -12.08
C ASP A 51 -14.50 -16.47 -11.39
N ASP A 52 -13.93 -16.26 -10.21
CA ASP A 52 -13.29 -17.29 -9.39
C ASP A 52 -14.13 -17.55 -8.13
N PRO A 53 -14.66 -18.78 -7.93
CA PRO A 53 -15.47 -19.12 -6.77
C PRO A 53 -14.82 -18.80 -5.41
N LYS A 54 -13.48 -18.79 -5.33
CA LYS A 54 -12.76 -18.45 -4.10
C LYS A 54 -12.77 -16.96 -3.79
N THR A 55 -12.97 -16.12 -4.80
CA THR A 55 -12.96 -14.66 -4.66
C THR A 55 -14.33 -14.05 -4.91
N ALA A 56 -15.31 -14.81 -5.41
CA ALA A 56 -16.66 -14.34 -5.63
C ALA A 56 -17.33 -13.71 -4.39
N PRO A 57 -17.18 -14.25 -3.16
CA PRO A 57 -17.73 -13.57 -1.97
C PRO A 57 -17.16 -12.17 -1.74
N LEU A 58 -15.90 -11.92 -2.15
CA LEU A 58 -15.28 -10.60 -2.05
C LEU A 58 -15.92 -9.59 -3.01
N LEU A 59 -16.52 -10.04 -4.11
CA LEU A 59 -17.23 -9.14 -5.02
C LEU A 59 -18.47 -8.55 -4.36
N GLU A 60 -19.23 -9.38 -3.63
CA GLU A 60 -20.41 -8.97 -2.86
C GLU A 60 -20.04 -8.01 -1.71
N GLU A 61 -18.79 -8.06 -1.25
CA GLU A 61 -18.27 -7.14 -0.23
C GLU A 61 -17.84 -5.76 -0.77
N ILE A 62 -17.68 -5.62 -2.10
CA ILE A 62 -17.19 -4.36 -2.70
C ILE A 62 -18.15 -3.74 -3.71
N LEU A 63 -19.19 -4.46 -4.14
CA LEU A 63 -20.25 -3.93 -4.99
C LEU A 63 -21.58 -3.91 -4.23
N ASP A 64 -22.40 -2.89 -4.48
CA ASP A 64 -23.77 -2.84 -4.00
C ASP A 64 -24.73 -3.68 -4.86
N ALA A 65 -26.02 -3.61 -4.53
CA ALA A 65 -27.07 -4.34 -5.25
C ALA A 65 -27.26 -3.89 -6.71
N ASP A 66 -26.82 -2.67 -7.05
CA ASP A 66 -26.86 -2.12 -8.40
C ASP A 66 -25.57 -2.45 -9.19
N GLY A 67 -24.58 -3.07 -8.54
CA GLY A 67 -23.30 -3.44 -9.12
C GLY A 67 -22.27 -2.30 -9.12
N GLU A 68 -22.52 -1.22 -8.37
CA GLU A 68 -21.60 -0.10 -8.24
C GLU A 68 -20.65 -0.29 -7.04
N PRO A 69 -19.41 0.23 -7.10
CA PRO A 69 -18.47 0.13 -5.99
C PRO A 69 -19.00 0.78 -4.71
N VAL A 70 -19.00 0.03 -3.60
CA VAL A 70 -19.45 0.53 -2.31
C VAL A 70 -18.53 1.62 -1.77
N GLU A 71 -19.12 2.57 -1.03
CA GLU A 71 -18.41 3.51 -0.16
C GLU A 71 -18.47 2.98 1.29
N ALA A 72 -17.40 3.16 2.07
CA ALA A 72 -17.38 2.74 3.47
C ALA A 72 -18.40 3.51 4.32
N HIS A 73 -18.96 2.85 5.33
CA HIS A 73 -19.92 3.43 6.26
C HIS A 73 -19.24 4.38 7.26
N ASN A 74 -18.17 3.95 7.93
CA ASN A 74 -17.41 4.70 8.93
C ASN A 74 -15.88 4.73 8.66
N GLY A 75 -15.48 4.34 7.45
CA GLY A 75 -14.12 4.44 6.95
C GLY A 75 -13.90 5.72 6.16
N TRP A 76 -12.86 6.47 6.53
CA TRP A 76 -12.44 7.73 5.91
C TRP A 76 -11.01 7.61 5.38
N VAL A 77 -10.67 8.43 4.39
CA VAL A 77 -9.33 8.52 3.84
C VAL A 77 -8.98 9.98 3.55
N VAL A 78 -7.73 10.33 3.81
CA VAL A 78 -7.08 11.52 3.26
C VAL A 78 -5.82 11.06 2.54
N CYS A 79 -5.64 11.47 1.28
CA CYS A 79 -4.58 11.01 0.41
C CYS A 79 -3.79 12.19 -0.15
N ARG A 80 -2.47 12.18 0.03
CA ARG A 80 -1.54 13.06 -0.67
C ARG A 80 -0.79 12.27 -1.74
N THR A 81 -0.94 12.69 -2.99
CA THR A 81 -0.43 11.96 -4.16
C THR A 81 -0.16 12.90 -5.34
N ASN A 82 0.28 12.37 -6.49
CA ASN A 82 0.40 13.14 -7.73
C ASN A 82 -0.63 12.71 -8.77
N ARG A 83 -1.33 13.67 -9.38
CA ARG A 83 -2.24 13.51 -10.51
C ARG A 83 -1.92 14.53 -11.60
N GLY A 84 -1.89 14.09 -12.86
CA GLY A 84 -1.58 15.00 -13.98
C GLY A 84 -0.19 15.68 -13.91
N GLY A 85 0.73 15.19 -13.07
CA GLY A 85 2.03 15.82 -12.82
C GLY A 85 2.07 16.77 -11.63
N GLU A 86 0.94 17.04 -10.98
CA GLU A 86 0.83 17.95 -9.84
C GLU A 86 0.50 17.20 -8.55
N GLN A 87 0.95 17.73 -7.42
CA GLN A 87 0.60 17.18 -6.11
C GLN A 87 -0.83 17.61 -5.74
N VAL A 88 -1.63 16.66 -5.30
CA VAL A 88 -3.01 16.88 -4.86
C VAL A 88 -3.23 16.27 -3.47
N THR A 89 -4.17 16.85 -2.72
CA THR A 89 -4.73 16.24 -1.51
C THR A 89 -6.20 15.94 -1.78
N LEU A 90 -6.60 14.69 -1.53
CA LEU A 90 -7.95 14.17 -1.71
C LEU A 90 -8.45 13.66 -0.36
N ASP A 91 -9.73 13.81 -0.05
CA ASP A 91 -10.30 13.31 1.20
C ASP A 91 -11.76 12.86 1.01
N GLY A 92 -12.28 12.13 1.99
CA GLY A 92 -13.67 11.62 2.00
C GLY A 92 -13.78 10.23 2.59
N LYS A 93 -14.91 9.56 2.33
CA LYS A 93 -15.10 8.15 2.69
C LYS A 93 -14.16 7.26 1.89
N VAL A 94 -13.82 6.09 2.42
CA VAL A 94 -13.10 5.08 1.63
C VAL A 94 -13.99 4.65 0.46
N LYS A 95 -13.54 4.94 -0.76
CA LYS A 95 -14.24 4.63 -2.01
C LYS A 95 -13.30 4.55 -3.20
N VAL A 96 -13.83 4.26 -4.39
CA VAL A 96 -13.07 4.40 -5.64
C VAL A 96 -12.69 5.87 -5.87
N GLY A 97 -11.46 6.11 -6.32
CA GLY A 97 -11.01 7.46 -6.70
C GLY A 97 -9.87 8.00 -5.85
N TYR A 98 -9.16 7.17 -5.08
CA TYR A 98 -7.90 7.52 -4.42
C TYR A 98 -6.67 6.88 -5.11
N GLY A 99 -6.87 6.37 -6.34
CA GLY A 99 -5.84 5.86 -7.24
C GLY A 99 -5.14 6.93 -8.09
N PHE A 100 -4.56 6.50 -9.22
CA PHE A 100 -4.01 7.41 -10.24
C PHE A 100 -5.01 8.45 -10.77
N ASP A 101 -6.31 8.16 -10.70
CA ASP A 101 -7.43 9.02 -11.09
C ASP A 101 -8.70 8.61 -10.33
N ASP A 102 -9.82 9.27 -10.65
CA ASP A 102 -11.12 9.12 -10.00
C ASP A 102 -11.78 7.75 -10.23
N GLU A 103 -11.24 6.91 -11.12
CA GLU A 103 -11.79 5.58 -11.41
C GLU A 103 -10.91 4.43 -10.90
N ARG A 104 -9.82 4.76 -10.22
CA ARG A 104 -8.80 3.82 -9.77
C ARG A 104 -8.67 3.73 -8.26
N ILE A 105 -8.21 2.56 -7.82
CA ILE A 105 -7.90 2.24 -6.42
C ILE A 105 -6.50 1.65 -6.30
N GLY A 106 -5.92 1.81 -5.11
CA GLY A 106 -4.83 0.98 -4.60
C GLY A 106 -5.32 0.02 -3.52
N PRO A 107 -4.42 -0.52 -2.68
CA PRO A 107 -4.80 -1.42 -1.61
C PRO A 107 -5.65 -0.75 -0.53
N GLU A 108 -5.71 0.59 -0.47
CA GLU A 108 -6.53 1.32 0.51
C GLU A 108 -8.01 0.98 0.44
N TYR A 109 -8.53 0.66 -0.75
CA TYR A 109 -9.95 0.39 -0.91
C TYR A 109 -10.33 -0.94 -0.23
N GLY A 110 -9.64 -2.02 -0.57
CA GLY A 110 -9.83 -3.31 0.09
C GLY A 110 -9.48 -3.28 1.58
N PHE A 111 -8.43 -2.56 1.95
CA PHE A 111 -8.04 -2.38 3.36
C PHE A 111 -9.12 -1.66 4.16
N GLY A 112 -9.57 -0.50 3.68
CA GLY A 112 -10.52 0.35 4.40
C GLY A 112 -11.91 -0.24 4.51
N LEU A 113 -12.44 -0.86 3.44
CA LEU A 113 -13.72 -1.56 3.50
C LEU A 113 -13.70 -2.74 4.50
N TYR A 114 -12.58 -3.46 4.56
CA TYR A 114 -12.45 -4.56 5.50
C TYR A 114 -12.35 -4.06 6.95
N MET A 115 -11.57 -3.00 7.20
CA MET A 115 -11.48 -2.38 8.51
C MET A 115 -12.84 -1.83 8.98
N ASP A 116 -13.55 -1.14 8.11
CA ASP A 116 -14.88 -0.56 8.37
C ASP A 116 -15.91 -1.61 8.79
N ARG A 117 -15.83 -2.82 8.23
CA ARG A 117 -16.70 -3.95 8.64
C ARG A 117 -16.24 -4.66 9.91
N SER A 118 -14.94 -4.59 10.22
CA SER A 118 -14.33 -5.40 11.28
C SER A 118 -14.22 -4.67 12.62
N LEU A 119 -14.41 -3.35 12.62
CA LEU A 119 -14.26 -2.49 13.79
C LEU A 119 -15.57 -1.76 14.07
N GLU A 120 -15.88 -1.57 15.35
CA GLU A 120 -16.99 -0.69 15.76
C GLU A 120 -16.55 0.78 15.71
N GLU A 121 -15.24 1.02 15.92
CA GLU A 121 -14.65 2.35 15.90
C GLU A 121 -14.55 2.96 14.49
N PRO A 122 -14.64 4.30 14.36
CA PRO A 122 -14.36 4.96 13.09
C PRO A 122 -12.92 4.75 12.65
N VAL A 123 -12.71 4.68 11.34
CA VAL A 123 -11.40 4.44 10.74
C VAL A 123 -10.98 5.64 9.89
N LEU A 124 -9.74 6.10 10.05
CA LEU A 124 -9.10 7.06 9.17
C LEU A 124 -7.84 6.47 8.54
N ILE A 125 -7.79 6.44 7.21
CA ILE A 125 -6.60 6.13 6.43
C ILE A 125 -5.90 7.42 6.03
N ILE A 126 -4.64 7.60 6.44
CA ILE A 126 -3.76 8.65 5.92
C ILE A 126 -2.85 8.02 4.87
N LYS A 127 -3.15 8.28 3.59
CA LYS A 127 -2.45 7.70 2.45
C LYS A 127 -1.41 8.68 1.87
N ALA A 128 -0.14 8.30 1.88
CA ALA A 128 0.97 9.09 1.34
C ALA A 128 1.72 8.28 0.28
N ALA A 129 1.32 8.44 -0.99
CA ALA A 129 1.80 7.56 -2.05
C ALA A 129 2.10 8.32 -3.35
N TRP A 130 3.28 8.07 -3.92
CA TRP A 130 3.73 8.73 -5.15
C TRP A 130 4.43 7.76 -6.10
N GLY A 131 4.00 7.72 -7.35
CA GLY A 131 4.64 6.92 -8.39
C GLY A 131 6.14 7.20 -8.56
N GLY A 132 6.91 6.14 -8.85
CA GLY A 132 8.32 6.26 -9.23
C GLY A 132 9.27 6.68 -8.11
N LYS A 133 8.98 6.33 -6.86
CA LYS A 133 9.80 6.66 -5.69
C LYS A 133 10.52 5.46 -5.10
N SER A 134 11.76 5.67 -4.66
CA SER A 134 12.60 4.67 -4.00
C SER A 134 12.69 4.90 -2.49
N LEU A 135 12.96 3.83 -1.75
CA LEU A 135 13.39 3.93 -0.35
C LEU A 135 14.83 4.45 -0.26
N ALA A 136 15.69 4.05 -1.18
CA ALA A 136 17.09 4.45 -1.19
C ALA A 136 17.31 5.97 -1.26
N ILE A 137 16.44 6.70 -1.97
CA ILE A 137 16.58 8.16 -2.22
C ILE A 137 15.35 8.92 -1.72
N ASP A 138 14.19 8.72 -2.34
CA ASP A 138 13.02 9.61 -2.14
C ASP A 138 12.46 9.54 -0.72
N PHE A 139 12.31 8.32 -0.21
CA PHE A 139 11.84 8.01 1.14
C PHE A 139 12.98 7.70 2.12
N ARG A 140 14.22 8.06 1.77
CA ARG A 140 15.38 7.77 2.61
C ARG A 140 15.17 8.36 4.01
N PRO A 141 15.15 7.52 5.06
CA PRO A 141 14.93 7.99 6.41
C PRO A 141 16.21 8.67 6.96
N PRO A 142 16.09 9.69 7.83
CA PRO A 142 17.24 10.38 8.42
C PRO A 142 18.30 9.45 9.03
N GLY A 143 17.88 8.38 9.71
CA GLY A 143 18.72 7.40 10.37
C GLY A 143 19.58 6.56 9.43
N ALA A 144 19.22 6.48 8.15
CA ALA A 144 20.08 5.87 7.12
C ALA A 144 21.25 6.79 6.71
N GLY A 145 21.31 8.03 7.22
CA GLY A 145 22.34 9.01 6.87
C GLY A 145 22.19 9.54 5.43
N PRO A 146 23.18 10.28 4.92
CA PRO A 146 23.14 10.80 3.55
C PRO A 146 23.16 9.67 2.51
N TYR A 147 22.60 9.93 1.33
CA TYR A 147 22.71 8.99 0.21
C TYR A 147 24.14 9.04 -0.35
N LEU A 148 24.76 7.87 -0.50
CA LEU A 148 26.06 7.71 -1.14
C LEU A 148 25.86 7.11 -2.54
N PRO A 149 26.06 7.88 -3.63
CA PRO A 149 25.87 7.37 -4.98
C PRO A 149 26.90 6.30 -5.35
N SER A 150 26.48 5.33 -6.16
CA SER A 150 27.39 4.39 -6.80
C SER A 150 28.26 5.05 -7.88
N GLU A 151 29.39 4.43 -8.24
CA GLU A 151 30.23 4.93 -9.35
C GLU A 151 29.43 5.04 -10.65
N VAL A 152 28.56 4.07 -10.95
CA VAL A 152 27.70 4.10 -12.15
C VAL A 152 26.74 5.29 -12.14
N GLU A 153 26.20 5.68 -10.98
CA GLU A 153 25.34 6.85 -10.87
C GLU A 153 26.12 8.16 -11.04
N LYS A 154 27.35 8.23 -10.50
CA LYS A 154 28.26 9.37 -10.70
C LYS A 154 28.62 9.53 -12.18
N GLU A 155 29.06 8.47 -12.83
CA GLU A 155 29.41 8.46 -14.26
C GLU A 155 28.25 8.88 -15.16
N LYS A 156 27.02 8.48 -14.82
CA LYS A 156 25.81 8.83 -15.59
C LYS A 156 25.21 10.19 -15.22
N GLY A 157 25.82 10.93 -14.29
CA GLY A 157 25.28 12.19 -13.80
C GLY A 157 23.92 12.05 -13.11
N ARG A 158 23.62 10.88 -12.53
CA ARG A 158 22.36 10.54 -11.85
C ARG A 158 22.49 10.60 -10.33
N VAL A 159 23.23 11.58 -9.83
CA VAL A 159 23.42 11.82 -8.40
C VAL A 159 22.25 12.65 -7.90
N PRO A 160 21.45 12.17 -6.92
CA PRO A 160 20.40 12.99 -6.34
C PRO A 160 21.01 14.14 -5.53
N THR A 161 20.31 15.28 -5.49
CA THR A 161 20.72 16.38 -4.62
C THR A 161 20.45 16.04 -3.15
N GLN A 162 21.07 16.80 -2.25
CA GLN A 162 20.83 16.66 -0.82
C GLN A 162 19.36 16.95 -0.46
N GLU A 163 18.75 17.94 -1.12
CA GLU A 163 17.36 18.32 -0.91
C GLU A 163 16.40 17.24 -1.40
N ALA A 164 16.69 16.61 -2.54
CA ALA A 164 15.87 15.54 -3.10
C ALA A 164 15.89 14.28 -2.23
N THR A 165 17.00 14.02 -1.53
CA THR A 165 17.15 12.87 -0.64
C THR A 165 16.23 12.99 0.58
N GLY A 166 15.40 11.99 0.81
CA GLY A 166 14.42 11.94 1.89
C GLY A 166 13.29 12.96 1.76
N TYR A 167 13.13 13.62 0.61
CA TYR A 167 12.07 14.62 0.41
C TYR A 167 10.68 14.04 0.68
N TYR A 168 10.38 12.87 0.11
CA TYR A 168 9.07 12.23 0.26
C TYR A 168 8.85 11.63 1.65
N TYR A 169 9.93 11.21 2.34
CA TYR A 169 9.86 10.89 3.77
C TYR A 169 9.36 12.10 4.57
N ARG A 170 9.98 13.27 4.37
CA ARG A 170 9.60 14.50 5.09
C ARG A 170 8.18 14.95 4.73
N GLN A 171 7.78 14.85 3.46
CA GLN A 171 6.41 15.17 3.03
C GLN A 171 5.38 14.23 3.67
N MET A 172 5.66 12.93 3.74
CA MET A 172 4.80 11.95 4.40
C MET A 172 4.62 12.28 5.89
N ILE A 173 5.71 12.46 6.64
CA ILE A 173 5.64 12.78 8.07
C ILE A 173 4.92 14.12 8.31
N ALA A 174 5.21 15.14 7.51
CA ALA A 174 4.56 16.44 7.61
C ALA A 174 3.04 16.32 7.37
N PHE A 175 2.62 15.56 6.36
CA PHE A 175 1.21 15.35 6.05
C PHE A 175 0.45 14.60 7.17
N ILE A 176 1.06 13.58 7.76
CA ILE A 176 0.49 12.85 8.90
C ILE A 176 0.30 13.81 10.09
N LYS A 177 1.33 14.58 10.43
CA LYS A 177 1.28 15.55 11.54
C LYS A 177 0.28 16.69 11.28
N GLU A 178 0.18 17.16 10.04
CA GLU A 178 -0.79 18.18 9.63
C GLU A 178 -2.23 17.70 9.83
N THR A 179 -2.52 16.47 9.40
CA THR A 179 -3.85 15.84 9.51
C THR A 179 -4.26 15.63 10.97
N LEU A 180 -3.34 15.18 11.81
CA LEU A 180 -3.60 14.82 13.21
C LEU A 180 -3.29 15.95 14.21
N LYS A 181 -3.04 17.16 13.72
CA LYS A 181 -2.55 18.30 14.53
C LYS A 181 -3.49 18.65 15.68
N ASP A 182 -4.78 18.70 15.40
CA ASP A 182 -5.84 19.08 16.31
C ASP A 182 -7.19 18.55 15.79
N GLY A 183 -8.25 18.63 16.61
CA GLY A 183 -9.57 18.13 16.22
C GLY A 183 -10.19 18.89 15.05
N ALA A 184 -9.80 20.15 14.80
CA ALA A 184 -10.26 20.90 13.64
C ALA A 184 -9.64 20.37 12.34
N SER A 185 -8.34 20.01 12.35
CA SER A 185 -7.70 19.32 11.23
C SER A 185 -8.34 17.96 10.94
N ILE A 186 -8.61 17.15 11.98
CA ILE A 186 -9.24 15.83 11.82
C ILE A 186 -10.67 15.96 11.26
N ARG A 187 -11.47 16.91 11.77
CA ARG A 187 -12.85 17.15 11.30
C ARG A 187 -12.97 17.60 9.85
N LYS A 188 -11.90 18.06 9.21
CA LYS A 188 -11.91 18.31 7.75
C LYS A 188 -12.11 17.02 6.96
N VAL A 189 -11.66 15.89 7.49
CA VAL A 189 -11.71 14.57 6.84
C VAL A 189 -12.76 13.68 7.48
N VAL A 190 -12.90 13.74 8.81
CA VAL A 190 -13.84 12.94 9.61
C VAL A 190 -14.79 13.90 10.35
N PRO A 191 -15.87 14.39 9.70
CA PRO A 191 -16.72 15.44 10.27
C PRO A 191 -17.32 15.11 11.64
N GLU A 192 -17.56 13.83 11.90
CA GLU A 192 -18.17 13.33 13.13
C GLU A 192 -17.16 13.16 14.29
N TYR A 193 -15.88 13.44 14.07
CA TYR A 193 -14.82 13.28 15.08
C TYR A 193 -15.06 14.12 16.35
N GLN A 194 -15.14 13.41 17.48
CA GLN A 194 -15.23 14.01 18.81
C GLN A 194 -13.86 14.03 19.48
N GLU A 195 -13.43 15.21 19.92
CA GLU A 195 -12.14 15.36 20.63
C GLU A 195 -12.12 14.59 21.97
N SER A 196 -13.29 14.38 22.59
CA SER A 196 -13.42 13.59 23.82
C SER A 196 -13.05 12.12 23.63
N ASP A 197 -13.25 11.58 22.42
CA ASP A 197 -12.98 10.17 22.12
C ASP A 197 -11.51 9.96 21.74
N GLY A 198 -10.82 11.02 21.34
CA GLY A 198 -9.42 10.96 20.92
C GLY A 198 -9.20 10.14 19.65
N TYR A 199 -7.94 9.93 19.29
CA TYR A 199 -7.56 9.03 18.21
C TYR A 199 -6.43 8.11 18.66
N GLU A 200 -6.31 6.97 17.99
CA GLU A 200 -5.23 6.01 18.19
C GLU A 200 -4.47 5.84 16.88
N LEU A 201 -3.15 6.01 16.92
CA LEU A 201 -2.30 5.64 15.79
C LEU A 201 -2.12 4.12 15.77
N SER A 202 -2.96 3.46 14.98
CA SER A 202 -3.22 2.03 15.06
C SER A 202 -2.31 1.19 14.16
N GLY A 203 -1.76 1.74 13.07
CA GLY A 203 -0.79 1.00 12.27
C GLY A 203 -0.22 1.73 11.08
N PHE A 204 0.85 1.16 10.52
CA PHE A 204 1.53 1.63 9.32
C PHE A 204 1.68 0.49 8.32
N VAL A 205 1.32 0.76 7.07
CA VAL A 205 1.52 -0.16 5.94
C VAL A 205 2.42 0.49 4.92
N TRP A 206 3.58 -0.12 4.70
CA TRP A 206 4.52 0.27 3.65
C TRP A 206 4.39 -0.65 2.44
N PHE A 207 4.09 -0.12 1.27
CA PHE A 207 4.10 -0.89 0.02
C PHE A 207 4.88 -0.21 -1.10
N GLN A 208 6.14 -0.61 -1.21
CA GLN A 208 7.09 -0.09 -2.19
C GLN A 208 8.12 -1.17 -2.53
N GLY A 209 8.82 -1.00 -3.65
CA GLY A 209 10.03 -1.78 -3.88
C GLY A 209 10.46 -1.91 -5.33
N TRP A 210 9.58 -1.64 -6.30
CA TRP A 210 9.90 -1.79 -7.72
C TRP A 210 11.11 -0.94 -8.12
N ASN A 211 11.18 0.32 -7.69
CA ASN A 211 12.27 1.20 -8.07
C ASN A 211 13.61 0.80 -7.44
N ASP A 212 13.63 0.38 -6.17
CA ASP A 212 14.84 -0.14 -5.53
C ASP A 212 15.27 -1.46 -6.18
N MET A 213 14.33 -2.33 -6.54
CA MET A 213 14.58 -3.60 -7.26
C MET A 213 15.24 -3.37 -8.63
N CYS A 214 14.93 -2.28 -9.31
CA CYS A 214 15.53 -1.93 -10.60
C CYS A 214 16.99 -1.46 -10.51
N ASN A 215 17.54 -1.21 -9.31
CA ASN A 215 18.90 -0.71 -9.13
C ASN A 215 19.67 -1.56 -8.09
N ARG A 216 20.70 -2.29 -8.53
CA ARG A 216 21.51 -3.16 -7.64
C ARG A 216 22.10 -2.42 -6.42
N HIS A 217 22.47 -1.16 -6.58
CA HIS A 217 22.97 -0.31 -5.48
C HIS A 217 21.88 0.06 -4.47
N HIS A 218 20.62 0.13 -4.91
CA HIS A 218 19.48 0.37 -4.01
C HIS A 218 19.12 -0.92 -3.27
N ILE A 219 19.11 -2.06 -3.96
CA ILE A 219 18.88 -3.40 -3.34
C ILE A 219 19.85 -3.64 -2.18
N SER A 220 21.14 -3.36 -2.37
CA SER A 220 22.17 -3.63 -1.35
C SER A 220 22.01 -2.79 -0.07
N GLN A 221 21.25 -1.70 -0.14
CA GLN A 221 20.96 -0.83 1.02
C GLN A 221 19.58 -1.07 1.62
N TYR A 222 18.70 -1.80 0.91
CA TYR A 222 17.27 -1.84 1.23
C TYR A 222 17.00 -2.35 2.65
N THR A 223 17.67 -3.44 3.06
CA THR A 223 17.47 -4.06 4.38
C THR A 223 17.71 -3.06 5.51
N ASP A 224 18.86 -2.39 5.50
CA ASP A 224 19.23 -1.43 6.56
C ASP A 224 18.39 -0.15 6.47
N ASN A 225 18.15 0.36 5.25
CA ASN A 225 17.27 1.52 5.05
C ASN A 225 15.85 1.26 5.59
N MET A 226 15.31 0.06 5.41
CA MET A 226 13.98 -0.30 5.89
C MET A 226 13.92 -0.33 7.42
N ILE A 227 14.95 -0.88 8.07
CA ILE A 227 15.04 -0.91 9.54
C ILE A 227 15.10 0.53 10.08
N HIS A 228 15.92 1.40 9.49
CA HIS A 228 15.95 2.82 9.84
C HIS A 228 14.61 3.51 9.58
N PHE A 229 13.94 3.19 8.47
CA PHE A 229 12.65 3.79 8.11
C PHE A 229 11.59 3.50 9.15
N ILE A 230 11.47 2.24 9.60
CA ILE A 230 10.53 1.85 10.64
C ILE A 230 10.84 2.57 11.96
N VAL A 231 12.11 2.59 12.38
CA VAL A 231 12.53 3.29 13.63
C VAL A 231 12.24 4.78 13.56
N ASP A 232 12.54 5.41 12.43
CA ASP A 232 12.39 6.85 12.26
C ASP A 232 10.91 7.26 12.19
N VAL A 233 10.07 6.49 11.49
CA VAL A 233 8.62 6.70 11.50
C VAL A 233 8.08 6.59 12.93
N ARG A 234 8.45 5.54 13.67
CA ARG A 234 8.02 5.33 15.06
C ARG A 234 8.47 6.47 15.98
N ARG A 235 9.70 6.98 15.79
CA ARG A 235 10.23 8.12 16.54
C ARG A 235 9.49 9.41 16.19
N ASP A 236 9.36 9.72 14.91
CA ASP A 236 8.82 10.99 14.45
C ASP A 236 7.31 11.12 14.73
N LEU A 237 6.61 9.99 14.82
CA LEU A 237 5.20 9.88 15.23
C LEU A 237 5.02 9.58 16.72
N GLU A 238 6.11 9.53 17.49
CA GLU A 238 6.09 9.30 18.95
C GLU A 238 5.36 8.00 19.36
N SER A 239 5.36 7.00 18.48
CA SER A 239 4.69 5.71 18.69
C SER A 239 5.70 4.56 18.55
N PRO A 240 6.50 4.28 19.60
CA PRO A 240 7.63 3.34 19.54
C PRO A 240 7.22 1.88 19.27
N LYS A 241 5.95 1.54 19.45
CA LYS A 241 5.39 0.19 19.24
C LYS A 241 4.36 0.12 18.12
N LEU A 242 4.23 1.18 17.31
CA LEU A 242 3.28 1.24 16.18
C LEU A 242 3.35 -0.03 15.34
N PRO A 243 2.25 -0.80 15.21
CA PRO A 243 2.18 -1.92 14.28
C PRO A 243 2.61 -1.53 12.87
N PHE A 244 3.51 -2.32 12.29
CA PHE A 244 4.15 -1.99 11.03
C PHE A 244 4.14 -3.19 10.08
N ILE A 245 3.57 -3.00 8.90
CA ILE A 245 3.57 -3.99 7.83
C ILE A 245 4.50 -3.54 6.71
N VAL A 246 5.42 -4.42 6.33
CA VAL A 246 6.19 -4.32 5.09
C VAL A 246 5.54 -5.21 4.03
N GLY A 247 4.87 -4.59 3.06
CA GLY A 247 4.35 -5.27 1.87
C GLY A 247 5.48 -5.73 0.95
N VAL A 248 5.61 -7.05 0.77
CA VAL A 248 6.66 -7.65 -0.06
C VAL A 248 6.23 -7.66 -1.53
N LEU A 249 7.15 -7.31 -2.42
CA LEU A 249 6.92 -7.21 -3.85
C LEU A 249 6.56 -8.57 -4.45
N GLY A 250 5.35 -8.65 -4.98
CA GLY A 250 4.70 -9.86 -5.47
C GLY A 250 4.60 -9.95 -6.99
N VAL A 251 5.11 -8.96 -7.73
CA VAL A 251 5.13 -9.03 -9.20
C VAL A 251 5.88 -10.29 -9.62
N TYR A 252 5.29 -11.05 -10.55
CA TYR A 252 5.71 -12.39 -10.97
C TYR A 252 5.35 -13.54 -10.01
N GLY A 253 4.44 -13.32 -9.06
CA GLY A 253 3.89 -14.39 -8.23
C GLY A 253 4.75 -14.74 -7.01
N THR A 254 4.51 -15.92 -6.42
CA THR A 254 5.27 -16.43 -5.26
C THR A 254 6.63 -17.00 -5.64
N ASP A 255 6.79 -17.40 -6.90
CA ASP A 255 8.06 -17.86 -7.47
C ASP A 255 8.42 -16.97 -8.67
N PRO A 256 9.07 -15.81 -8.45
CA PRO A 256 9.41 -14.91 -9.54
C PRO A 256 10.33 -15.55 -10.58
N GLU A 257 11.13 -16.56 -10.23
CA GLU A 257 12.04 -17.23 -11.17
C GLU A 257 11.30 -18.17 -12.13
N SER A 258 10.08 -18.60 -11.80
CA SER A 258 9.24 -19.36 -12.74
C SER A 258 8.57 -18.49 -13.81
N ARG A 259 8.87 -17.18 -13.87
CA ARG A 259 8.27 -16.27 -14.85
C ARG A 259 8.62 -16.69 -16.27
N ARG A 260 7.60 -16.82 -17.12
CA ARG A 260 7.77 -17.16 -18.53
C ARG A 260 8.53 -16.09 -19.33
N PHE A 261 8.40 -14.83 -18.93
CA PHE A 261 8.98 -13.67 -19.61
C PHE A 261 10.01 -13.00 -18.71
N ASP A 262 11.27 -13.42 -18.83
CA ASP A 262 12.35 -12.88 -18.02
C ASP A 262 12.98 -11.63 -18.65
N LYS A 263 13.10 -10.57 -17.84
CA LYS A 263 13.79 -9.31 -18.13
C LYS A 263 15.17 -9.18 -17.46
N GLY A 264 15.66 -10.23 -16.81
CA GLY A 264 16.87 -10.16 -15.97
C GLY A 264 16.68 -9.32 -14.70
N LEU A 265 15.42 -9.15 -14.26
CA LEU A 265 15.09 -8.39 -13.05
C LEU A 265 15.38 -9.22 -11.79
N PRO A 266 16.04 -8.65 -10.78
CA PRO A 266 16.47 -9.36 -9.57
C PRO A 266 15.33 -9.51 -8.54
N VAL A 267 14.12 -9.87 -8.96
CA VAL A 267 12.94 -9.82 -8.08
C VAL A 267 13.11 -10.73 -6.88
N THR A 268 13.59 -11.96 -7.08
CA THR A 268 13.87 -12.90 -5.99
C THR A 268 14.90 -12.35 -5.01
N THR A 269 16.00 -11.78 -5.51
CA THR A 269 17.03 -11.16 -4.66
C THR A 269 16.45 -10.00 -3.86
N PHE A 270 15.65 -9.14 -4.49
CA PHE A 270 15.05 -7.99 -3.81
C PHE A 270 13.99 -8.40 -2.77
N ARG A 271 13.15 -9.40 -3.06
CA ARG A 271 12.18 -9.91 -2.06
C ARG A 271 12.89 -10.44 -0.82
N LYS A 272 14.05 -11.08 -0.97
CA LYS A 272 14.86 -11.54 0.17
C LYS A 272 15.27 -10.37 1.05
N THR A 273 15.68 -9.22 0.50
CA THR A 273 16.03 -8.05 1.32
C THR A 273 14.83 -7.48 2.07
N GLN A 274 13.62 -7.51 1.49
CA GLN A 274 12.38 -7.12 2.17
C GLN A 274 12.06 -8.04 3.35
N PHE A 275 12.14 -9.36 3.16
CA PHE A 275 11.94 -10.33 4.26
C PHE A 275 13.02 -10.23 5.33
N GLU A 276 14.28 -10.05 4.92
CA GLU A 276 15.43 -9.89 5.84
C GLU A 276 15.29 -8.66 6.71
N ALA A 277 14.76 -7.54 6.19
CA ALA A 277 14.50 -6.34 6.99
C ALA A 277 13.58 -6.63 8.17
N VAL A 278 12.48 -7.35 7.93
CA VAL A 278 11.52 -7.73 8.99
C VAL A 278 12.13 -8.78 9.92
N LYS A 279 12.72 -9.85 9.37
CA LYS A 279 13.32 -10.94 10.14
C LYS A 279 14.43 -10.45 11.08
N ASN A 280 15.24 -9.50 10.64
CA ASN A 280 16.38 -8.99 11.40
C ASN A 280 16.04 -7.72 12.21
N TYR A 281 14.80 -7.24 12.16
CA TYR A 281 14.43 -5.94 12.74
C TYR A 281 14.79 -5.86 14.23
N ASP A 282 14.28 -6.78 15.05
CA ASP A 282 14.43 -6.73 16.51
C ASP A 282 15.88 -6.84 17.00
N SER A 283 16.73 -7.55 16.26
CA SER A 283 18.14 -7.70 16.62
C SER A 283 18.98 -6.45 16.29
N LYS A 284 18.47 -5.57 15.42
CA LYS A 284 19.16 -4.34 14.98
C LYS A 284 18.65 -3.06 15.63
N VAL A 285 17.61 -3.11 16.46
CA VAL A 285 17.01 -1.91 17.08
C VAL A 285 17.06 -1.92 18.61
N GLU A 286 17.01 -0.72 19.18
CA GLU A 286 16.86 -0.50 20.62
C GLU A 286 15.59 -1.18 21.16
N ALA A 287 15.63 -1.66 22.42
CA ALA A 287 14.53 -2.40 23.04
C ALA A 287 13.17 -1.69 22.97
N LYS A 288 13.16 -0.35 23.10
CA LYS A 288 11.93 0.45 23.01
C LYS A 288 11.22 0.30 21.67
N TYR A 289 11.94 0.06 20.57
CA TYR A 289 11.37 -0.09 19.23
C TYR A 289 11.11 -1.54 18.80
N ARG A 290 11.43 -2.56 19.60
CA ARG A 290 11.24 -3.97 19.19
C ARG A 290 9.77 -4.38 19.08
N GLY A 291 9.48 -5.40 18.27
CA GLY A 291 8.17 -6.01 18.10
C GLY A 291 7.27 -5.29 17.08
N ASN A 292 6.11 -5.89 16.83
CA ASN A 292 5.03 -5.35 16.00
C ASN A 292 5.45 -4.98 14.57
N VAL A 293 6.41 -5.71 13.99
CA VAL A 293 6.82 -5.58 12.57
C VAL A 293 6.62 -6.92 11.89
N ILE A 294 5.80 -6.95 10.83
CA ILE A 294 5.57 -8.15 10.03
C ILE A 294 5.70 -7.86 8.53
N SER A 295 5.80 -8.92 7.73
CA SER A 295 5.76 -8.84 6.28
C SER A 295 4.47 -9.47 5.74
N VAL A 296 3.86 -8.85 4.73
CA VAL A 296 2.75 -9.46 3.98
C VAL A 296 3.16 -9.64 2.53
N ASP A 297 3.14 -10.87 2.04
CA ASP A 297 3.52 -11.19 0.66
C ASP A 297 2.38 -10.91 -0.31
N SER A 298 2.63 -10.05 -1.32
CA SER A 298 1.64 -9.79 -2.37
C SER A 298 1.70 -10.80 -3.53
N GLY A 299 2.69 -11.69 -3.56
CA GLY A 299 2.89 -12.72 -4.59
C GLY A 299 1.68 -13.62 -4.84
N PRO A 300 0.99 -14.13 -3.80
CA PRO A 300 -0.22 -14.96 -3.96
C PRO A 300 -1.39 -14.27 -4.67
N PHE A 301 -1.35 -12.95 -4.81
CA PHE A 301 -2.41 -12.17 -5.46
C PHE A 301 -2.08 -11.82 -6.92
N TYR A 302 -0.82 -12.00 -7.36
CA TYR A 302 -0.42 -11.69 -8.74
C TYR A 302 -0.99 -12.69 -9.74
N GLU A 303 -1.61 -12.19 -10.81
CA GLU A 303 -2.30 -13.02 -11.80
C GLU A 303 -1.37 -13.43 -12.96
N LEU A 304 -0.73 -14.59 -12.82
CA LEU A 304 0.21 -15.12 -13.82
C LEU A 304 -0.44 -15.32 -15.20
N GLY A 305 -1.67 -15.83 -15.27
CA GLY A 305 -2.37 -16.02 -16.55
C GLY A 305 -2.65 -14.70 -17.28
N LEU A 306 -3.05 -13.65 -16.55
CA LEU A 306 -3.24 -12.32 -17.11
C LEU A 306 -1.89 -11.68 -17.53
N SER A 307 -0.81 -12.00 -16.81
CA SER A 307 0.55 -11.62 -17.18
C SER A 307 0.99 -12.26 -18.51
N ASP A 308 0.61 -13.50 -18.78
CA ASP A 308 0.90 -14.17 -20.06
C ASP A 308 0.20 -13.46 -21.24
N ILE A 309 -1.06 -13.09 -21.05
CA ILE A 309 -1.84 -12.30 -22.03
C ILE A 309 -1.19 -10.93 -22.27
N TYR A 310 -0.78 -10.23 -21.20
CA TYR A 310 -0.08 -8.96 -21.30
C TYR A 310 1.17 -9.07 -22.19
N TRP A 311 1.95 -10.14 -21.99
CA TRP A 311 3.20 -10.34 -22.70
C TRP A 311 3.01 -10.69 -24.17
N LYS A 312 2.07 -11.58 -24.48
CA LYS A 312 1.65 -11.85 -25.86
C LYS A 312 1.28 -10.56 -26.57
N ARG A 313 0.37 -9.77 -25.99
CA ARG A 313 -0.07 -8.49 -26.57
C ARG A 313 1.08 -7.50 -26.75
N ARG A 314 1.95 -7.37 -25.75
CA ARG A 314 3.05 -6.40 -25.77
C ARG A 314 4.11 -6.74 -26.82
N MET A 315 4.53 -8.00 -26.88
CA MET A 315 5.60 -8.44 -27.77
C MET A 315 5.11 -8.50 -29.22
N THR A 316 3.98 -9.14 -29.47
CA THR A 316 3.42 -9.22 -30.84
C THR A 316 3.09 -7.83 -31.38
N GLY A 317 2.58 -6.91 -30.56
CA GLY A 317 2.35 -5.53 -30.98
C GLY A 317 3.63 -4.75 -31.30
N GLU A 318 4.74 -5.02 -30.61
CA GLU A 318 6.05 -4.43 -30.92
C GLU A 318 6.62 -4.99 -32.23
N TRP A 319 6.53 -6.31 -32.41
CA TRP A 319 6.99 -6.96 -33.64
C TRP A 319 6.16 -6.56 -34.86
N LYS A 320 4.83 -6.41 -34.73
CA LYS A 320 3.97 -5.88 -35.82
C LYS A 320 4.40 -4.48 -36.24
N ARG A 321 4.68 -3.58 -35.29
CA ARG A 321 5.24 -2.25 -35.60
C ARG A 321 6.64 -2.31 -36.24
N ARG A 322 7.44 -3.34 -35.94
CA ARG A 322 8.73 -3.54 -36.61
C ARG A 322 8.57 -4.07 -38.04
N LEU A 323 7.60 -4.95 -38.29
CA LEU A 323 7.22 -5.39 -39.64
C LEU A 323 6.78 -4.19 -40.48
N GLU A 324 5.90 -3.33 -39.94
CA GLU A 324 5.44 -2.11 -40.61
C GLU A 324 6.58 -1.13 -40.96
N ARG A 325 7.61 -1.05 -40.11
CA ARG A 325 8.80 -0.22 -40.32
C ARG A 325 9.89 -0.87 -41.17
N GLY A 326 9.72 -2.14 -41.57
CA GLY A 326 10.76 -2.91 -42.28
C GLY A 326 11.97 -3.28 -41.42
N GLU A 327 11.87 -3.17 -40.08
CA GLU A 327 12.92 -3.52 -39.10
C GLU A 327 12.90 -5.01 -38.70
N MET A 328 11.98 -5.77 -39.28
CA MET A 328 11.77 -7.19 -39.07
C MET A 328 11.13 -7.76 -40.35
N ILE A 329 11.46 -9.00 -40.70
CA ILE A 329 10.79 -9.75 -41.77
C ILE A 329 9.77 -10.73 -41.20
N ARG A 330 8.81 -11.16 -42.03
CA ARG A 330 7.72 -12.05 -41.58
C ARG A 330 8.19 -13.39 -41.05
N GLU A 331 9.29 -13.92 -41.58
CA GLU A 331 9.90 -15.15 -41.09
C GLU A 331 10.42 -15.00 -39.64
N ASP A 332 11.09 -13.90 -39.33
CA ASP A 332 11.58 -13.60 -37.98
C ASP A 332 10.43 -13.40 -36.99
N TYR A 333 9.35 -12.73 -37.43
CA TYR A 333 8.12 -12.61 -36.65
C TYR A 333 7.56 -13.98 -36.26
N GLN A 334 7.45 -14.90 -37.21
CA GLN A 334 6.94 -16.25 -36.98
C GLN A 334 7.87 -17.06 -36.05
N LYS A 335 9.19 -16.93 -36.21
CA LYS A 335 10.18 -17.55 -35.32
C LYS A 335 10.04 -17.06 -33.88
N GLU A 336 9.89 -15.75 -33.67
CA GLU A 336 9.67 -15.17 -32.34
C GLU A 336 8.33 -15.63 -31.75
N CYS A 337 7.24 -15.64 -32.54
CA CYS A 337 5.95 -16.17 -32.06
C CYS A 337 6.04 -17.64 -31.64
N ALA A 338 6.75 -18.48 -32.41
CA ALA A 338 6.96 -19.88 -32.08
C ALA A 338 7.77 -20.06 -30.79
N LYS A 339 8.83 -19.27 -30.59
CA LYS A 339 9.69 -19.30 -29.38
C LYS A 339 8.89 -19.09 -28.09
N TYR A 340 7.89 -18.23 -28.13
CA TYR A 340 7.05 -17.93 -26.97
C TYR A 340 5.69 -18.63 -27.01
N HIS A 341 5.47 -19.58 -27.93
CA HIS A 341 4.19 -20.27 -28.11
C HIS A 341 2.99 -19.32 -28.27
N PHE A 342 3.14 -18.26 -29.06
CA PHE A 342 2.08 -17.28 -29.35
C PHE A 342 1.23 -17.63 -30.58
N GLY A 343 1.46 -18.79 -31.20
CA GLY A 343 0.74 -19.20 -32.41
C GLY A 343 1.04 -18.28 -33.59
N ASP A 344 0.00 -17.75 -34.21
CA ASP A 344 0.10 -16.75 -35.28
C ASP A 344 0.41 -15.34 -34.77
N GLY A 345 0.49 -15.16 -33.45
CA GLY A 345 0.74 -13.87 -32.81
C GLY A 345 -0.50 -12.96 -32.73
N GLU A 346 -1.67 -13.48 -33.08
CA GLU A 346 -2.95 -12.82 -32.85
C GLU A 346 -3.54 -13.17 -31.49
N MET A 347 -4.22 -12.20 -30.88
CA MET A 347 -5.01 -12.42 -29.67
C MET A 347 -6.27 -13.19 -30.04
N THR A 348 -6.58 -14.26 -29.31
CA THR A 348 -7.90 -14.91 -29.45
C THR A 348 -8.98 -13.99 -28.90
N ALA A 349 -10.24 -14.22 -29.31
CA ALA A 349 -11.37 -13.47 -28.76
C ALA A 349 -11.49 -13.62 -27.24
N GLU A 350 -11.18 -14.80 -26.70
CA GLU A 350 -11.17 -15.07 -25.26
C GLU A 350 -10.05 -14.33 -24.53
N GLU A 351 -8.83 -14.34 -25.07
CA GLU A 351 -7.71 -13.60 -24.46
C GLU A 351 -7.97 -12.09 -24.49
N GLN A 352 -8.54 -11.57 -25.58
CA GLN A 352 -8.91 -10.16 -25.71
C GLN A 352 -10.01 -9.79 -24.70
N ALA A 353 -11.07 -10.59 -24.59
CA ALA A 353 -12.14 -10.38 -23.62
C ALA A 353 -11.61 -10.43 -22.17
N THR A 354 -10.71 -11.38 -21.88
CA THR A 354 -10.04 -11.48 -20.57
C THR A 354 -9.20 -10.24 -20.29
N TRP A 355 -8.41 -9.77 -21.25
CA TRP A 355 -7.59 -8.56 -21.09
C TRP A 355 -8.44 -7.33 -20.79
N ASP A 356 -9.48 -7.10 -21.59
CA ASP A 356 -10.31 -5.90 -21.51
C ASP A 356 -11.10 -5.81 -20.20
N ARG A 357 -11.54 -6.97 -19.70
CA ARG A 357 -12.28 -7.14 -18.45
C ARG A 357 -11.37 -7.14 -17.23
N CYS A 358 -10.19 -7.76 -17.27
CA CYS A 358 -9.40 -8.03 -16.06
C CYS A 358 -8.21 -7.08 -15.85
N SER A 359 -7.78 -6.32 -16.87
CA SER A 359 -6.60 -5.45 -16.79
C SER A 359 -6.89 -3.98 -17.08
N SER A 360 -6.14 -3.11 -16.38
CA SER A 360 -6.13 -1.67 -16.64
C SER A 360 -4.73 -1.03 -16.61
N ASN A 361 -3.67 -1.83 -16.49
CA ASN A 361 -2.30 -1.32 -16.41
C ASN A 361 -1.25 -2.38 -16.82
N ALA A 362 0.03 -1.99 -16.76
CA ALA A 362 1.15 -2.88 -17.04
C ALA A 362 1.46 -3.85 -15.89
N GLU A 363 2.21 -4.91 -16.19
CA GLU A 363 2.59 -5.98 -15.25
C GLU A 363 3.21 -5.48 -13.94
N TYR A 364 4.05 -4.45 -13.98
CA TYR A 364 4.75 -3.92 -12.81
C TYR A 364 3.81 -3.18 -11.84
N HIS A 365 2.60 -2.89 -12.32
CA HIS A 365 1.48 -2.36 -11.58
C HIS A 365 0.42 -3.41 -11.28
N TYR A 366 0.81 -4.69 -11.14
CA TYR A 366 -0.11 -5.81 -10.93
C TYR A 366 -1.24 -5.83 -11.97
N LEU A 367 -0.90 -5.47 -13.21
CA LEU A 367 -1.80 -5.44 -14.36
C LEU A 367 -3.01 -4.50 -14.18
N GLY A 368 -3.01 -3.65 -13.14
CA GLY A 368 -4.20 -2.88 -12.75
C GLY A 368 -5.38 -3.77 -12.38
N SER A 369 -5.14 -4.96 -11.85
CA SER A 369 -6.19 -5.90 -11.51
C SER A 369 -6.89 -5.54 -10.20
N GLY A 370 -8.18 -5.24 -10.26
CA GLY A 370 -9.04 -5.10 -9.08
C GLY A 370 -8.99 -6.34 -8.19
N LYS A 371 -8.99 -7.54 -8.79
CA LYS A 371 -8.84 -8.80 -8.05
C LYS A 371 -7.56 -8.85 -7.24
N THR A 372 -6.46 -8.36 -7.78
CA THR A 372 -5.19 -8.29 -7.04
C THR A 372 -5.25 -7.28 -5.90
N PHE A 373 -5.64 -6.03 -6.19
CA PHE A 373 -5.55 -4.94 -5.22
C PHE A 373 -6.57 -5.04 -4.08
N VAL A 374 -7.80 -5.47 -4.35
CA VAL A 374 -8.82 -5.66 -3.31
C VAL A 374 -8.42 -6.79 -2.36
N ARG A 375 -7.99 -7.94 -2.90
CA ARG A 375 -7.53 -9.08 -2.08
C ARG A 375 -6.29 -8.73 -1.26
N PHE A 376 -5.33 -8.03 -1.85
CA PHE A 376 -4.14 -7.63 -1.12
C PHE A 376 -4.45 -6.59 -0.04
N GLY A 377 -5.32 -5.62 -0.31
CA GLY A 377 -5.82 -4.67 0.69
C GLY A 377 -6.48 -5.37 1.88
N LYS A 378 -7.35 -6.36 1.61
CA LYS A 378 -7.97 -7.19 2.65
C LYS A 378 -6.93 -7.96 3.48
N ALA A 379 -5.97 -8.61 2.82
CA ALA A 379 -4.91 -9.35 3.51
C ALA A 379 -4.02 -8.45 4.39
N LEU A 380 -3.76 -7.22 3.95
CA LEU A 380 -3.06 -6.21 4.77
C LEU A 380 -3.89 -5.83 6.00
N ALA A 381 -5.21 -5.70 5.88
CA ALA A 381 -6.09 -5.36 6.99
C ALA A 381 -6.21 -6.52 8.01
N GLU A 382 -6.38 -7.75 7.53
CA GLU A 382 -6.38 -8.96 8.37
C GLU A 382 -5.09 -9.09 9.17
N ALA A 383 -3.94 -8.95 8.50
CA ALA A 383 -2.63 -9.03 9.13
C ALA A 383 -2.42 -7.89 10.14
N MET A 384 -2.94 -6.69 9.87
CA MET A 384 -2.86 -5.57 10.80
C MET A 384 -3.67 -5.84 12.08
N LEU A 385 -4.90 -6.32 11.94
CA LEU A 385 -5.73 -6.71 13.09
C LEU A 385 -5.12 -7.86 13.89
N GLU A 386 -4.39 -8.77 13.25
CA GLU A 386 -3.67 -9.85 13.94
C GLU A 386 -2.50 -9.30 14.77
N VAL A 387 -1.68 -8.41 14.20
CA VAL A 387 -0.54 -7.81 14.93
C VAL A 387 -1.00 -6.97 16.11
N GLN A 388 -2.15 -6.30 16.01
CA GLN A 388 -2.71 -5.49 17.09
C GLN A 388 -3.21 -6.30 18.29
N LYS A 389 -3.44 -7.62 18.12
CA LYS A 389 -3.85 -8.51 19.21
C LYS A 389 -2.68 -9.03 20.05
N ASN A 390 -1.45 -8.91 19.54
CA ASN A 390 -0.21 -9.34 20.18
C ASN A 390 0.39 -8.22 21.02
#